data_AF-A0A6G1ED21-F1
#
_entry.id   AF-A0A6G1ED21-F1
#
_cell.length_a   1.000
_cell.length_b   1.000
_cell.length_c   1.000
_cell.angle_alpha   90.00
_cell.angle_beta   90.00
_cell.angle_gamma   90.00
#
_symmetry.space_group_name_H-M   'P 1'
#
loop_
_entity.id
_entity.type
_entity.pdbx_description
1 polymer ?
#
loop_
_entity_poly.entity_id
_entity_poly.type
_entity_poly.pdbx_seq_one_letter_code
_entity_poly.pdbx_strand_id
1 'polypeptide(L)'
;YNDDYILTKEDEEVIHFVRNSYNWATVAAIADIPLTINFLLPNVNGGWLYDTVIHAYGYIANIANDNVGVITTFRSNLICDEFGDFDSRLDYPWVTQVGKICVMWQM
;
A
#
# COMPACT_ATOMS: atom_id res chain seq x y z
N TYR A 1 20.02 -10.66 10.69
CA TYR A 1 18.86 -10.31 11.54
C TYR A 1 19.33 -9.22 12.52
N ASN A 2 19.60 -8.02 12.01
CA ASN A 2 19.94 -6.84 12.83
C ASN A 2 19.92 -5.53 12.00
N ASP A 3 19.10 -5.50 10.92
CA ASP A 3 18.94 -4.30 10.08
C ASP A 3 17.56 -3.69 10.34
N ASP A 4 17.13 -3.64 11.61
CA ASP A 4 15.95 -2.87 11.96
C ASP A 4 16.27 -1.39 11.65
N TYR A 5 15.41 -0.76 10.85
CA TYR A 5 15.59 0.63 10.47
C TYR A 5 15.63 1.52 11.72
N ILE A 6 16.75 2.22 11.90
CA ILE A 6 16.93 3.17 13.01
C ILE A 6 16.37 4.52 12.54
N LEU A 7 15.37 5.03 13.26
CA LEU A 7 14.82 6.35 12.99
C LEU A 7 15.92 7.41 13.07
N THR A 8 16.02 8.21 12.02
CA THR A 8 16.90 9.37 11.95
C THR A 8 16.21 10.59 12.55
N LYS A 9 16.97 11.66 12.78
CA LYS A 9 16.40 12.95 13.19
C LYS A 9 15.39 13.50 12.16
N GLU A 10 15.64 13.24 10.87
CA GLU A 10 14.71 13.64 9.80
C GLU A 10 13.38 12.88 9.92
N ASP A 11 13.41 11.58 10.25
CA ASP A 11 12.21 10.79 10.48
C ASP A 11 11.41 11.33 11.69
N GLU A 12 12.10 11.72 12.76
CA GLU A 12 11.46 12.37 13.92
C GLU A 12 10.79 13.70 13.53
N GLU A 13 11.44 14.52 12.71
CA GLU A 13 10.87 15.78 12.21
C GLU A 13 9.63 15.54 11.34
N VAL A 14 9.64 14.51 10.49
CA VAL A 14 8.47 14.09 9.69
C VAL A 14 7.34 13.62 10.60
N ILE A 15 7.62 12.81 11.63
CA ILE A 15 6.60 12.38 12.60
C ILE A 15 6.00 13.58 13.32
N HIS A 16 6.83 14.54 13.74
CA HIS A 16 6.39 15.78 14.36
C HIS A 16 5.51 16.61 13.41
N PHE A 17 5.90 16.73 12.14
CA PHE A 17 5.11 17.40 11.12
C PHE A 17 3.74 16.71 10.95
N VAL A 18 3.70 15.38 10.86
CA VAL A 18 2.45 14.63 10.69
C VAL A 18 1.50 14.85 11.87
N ARG A 19 2.01 14.82 13.10
CA ARG A 19 1.19 14.97 14.32
C ARG A 19 0.60 16.38 14.50
N ASN A 20 1.28 17.41 14.01
CA ASN A 20 0.95 18.81 14.31
C ASN A 20 0.42 19.61 13.11
N SER A 21 0.28 18.98 11.95
CA SER A 21 -0.18 19.65 10.73
C SER A 21 -1.71 19.59 10.56
N TYR A 22 -2.20 20.40 9.62
CA TYR A 22 -3.61 20.42 9.23
C TYR A 22 -4.04 19.10 8.57
N ASN A 23 -5.16 18.51 9.00
CA ASN A 23 -5.62 17.18 8.59
C ASN A 23 -5.69 16.96 7.07
N TRP A 24 -5.96 18.00 6.28
CA TRP A 24 -6.08 17.88 4.82
C TRP A 24 -4.82 18.29 4.04
N ALA A 25 -3.72 18.62 4.72
CA ALA A 25 -2.45 18.84 4.04
C ALA A 25 -1.99 17.54 3.38
N THR A 26 -1.65 17.60 2.09
CA THR A 26 -1.12 16.45 1.34
C THR A 26 0.37 16.33 1.62
N VAL A 27 0.81 15.14 2.05
CA VAL A 27 2.21 14.83 2.35
C VAL A 27 2.90 14.21 1.15
N ALA A 28 2.21 13.32 0.45
CA ALA A 28 2.72 12.66 -0.75
C ALA A 28 1.57 12.26 -1.68
N ALA A 29 1.87 12.04 -2.95
CA ALA A 29 0.97 11.38 -3.89
C ALA A 29 1.64 10.09 -4.37
N ILE A 30 1.02 8.95 -4.10
CA ILE A 30 1.55 7.62 -4.46
C ILE A 30 0.50 6.92 -5.31
N ALA A 31 0.88 6.44 -6.49
CA ALA A 31 -0.03 5.84 -7.46
C ALA A 31 -1.26 6.75 -7.75
N ASP A 32 -1.01 8.05 -7.91
CA ASP A 32 -2.03 9.10 -8.09
C ASP A 32 -3.03 9.26 -6.93
N ILE A 33 -2.75 8.66 -5.77
CA ILE A 33 -3.55 8.80 -4.57
C ILE A 33 -2.88 9.81 -3.62
N PRO A 34 -3.52 10.96 -3.32
CA PRO A 34 -2.98 11.92 -2.37
C PRO A 34 -3.13 11.42 -0.94
N LEU A 35 -1.99 11.19 -0.28
CA LEU A 35 -1.91 10.87 1.13
C LEU A 35 -1.86 12.16 1.95
N THR A 36 -2.97 12.46 2.62
CA THR A 36 -3.08 13.58 3.54
C THR A 36 -2.74 13.20 4.97
N ILE A 37 -2.54 14.21 5.83
CA ILE A 37 -2.29 14.04 7.26
C ILE A 37 -3.35 13.15 7.91
N ASN A 38 -4.64 13.32 7.59
CA ASN A 38 -5.71 12.49 8.15
C ASN A 38 -5.52 10.99 7.89
N PHE A 39 -4.96 10.62 6.74
CA PHE A 39 -4.66 9.21 6.43
C PHE A 39 -3.44 8.70 7.20
N LEU A 40 -2.44 9.55 7.43
CA LEU A 40 -1.16 9.17 8.05
C LEU A 40 -1.14 9.28 9.58
N LEU A 41 -2.04 10.08 10.16
CA LEU A 41 -2.11 10.33 11.59
C LEU A 41 -2.27 9.03 12.43
N PRO A 42 -3.05 8.01 12.00
CA PRO A 42 -3.08 6.73 12.70
C PRO A 42 -1.71 6.03 12.76
N ASN A 43 -0.90 6.12 11.71
CA ASN A 43 0.42 5.45 11.64
C ASN A 43 1.35 5.94 12.75
N VAL A 44 1.32 7.24 13.03
CA VAL A 44 2.18 7.88 14.04
C VAL A 44 1.61 7.81 15.46
N ASN A 45 0.31 7.51 15.60
CA ASN A 45 -0.38 7.45 16.89
C ASN A 45 -0.71 6.01 17.33
N GLY A 46 -0.31 4.99 16.56
CA GLY A 46 -0.60 3.58 16.85
C GLY A 46 -2.06 3.19 16.61
N GLY A 47 -2.74 3.87 15.69
CA GLY A 47 -4.11 3.59 15.28
C GLY A 47 -4.22 2.59 14.12
N TRP A 48 -5.45 2.30 13.71
CA TRP A 48 -5.73 1.46 12.55
C TRP A 48 -5.34 2.14 11.24
N LEU A 49 -4.69 1.40 10.35
CA LEU A 49 -4.29 1.89 9.04
C LEU A 49 -5.50 1.97 8.10
N TYR A 50 -5.59 3.06 7.35
CA TYR A 50 -6.55 3.17 6.24
C TYR A 50 -6.12 2.30 5.06
N ASP A 51 -7.09 1.76 4.32
CA ASP A 51 -6.80 0.95 3.12
C ASP A 51 -5.96 1.71 2.08
N THR A 52 -6.20 3.02 1.97
CA THR A 52 -5.39 3.95 1.14
C THR A 52 -3.89 3.90 1.48
N VAL A 53 -3.56 3.85 2.78
CA VAL A 53 -2.17 3.80 3.26
C VAL A 53 -1.58 2.41 2.99
N ILE A 54 -2.36 1.35 3.21
CA ILE A 54 -1.96 -0.03 2.87
C ILE A 54 -1.69 -0.15 1.37
N HIS A 55 -2.53 0.47 0.53
CA HIS A 55 -2.34 0.49 -0.91
C HIS A 55 -1.02 1.16 -1.31
N ALA A 56 -0.74 2.33 -0.73
CA ALA A 56 0.51 3.04 -0.98
C ALA A 56 1.75 2.23 -0.58
N TYR A 57 1.71 1.56 0.58
CA TYR A 57 2.79 0.66 0.99
C TYR A 57 2.96 -0.52 0.04
N GLY A 58 1.86 -1.17 -0.36
CA GLY A 58 1.91 -2.25 -1.33
C GLY A 58 2.44 -1.81 -2.69
N TYR A 59 2.08 -0.60 -3.13
CA TYR A 59 2.60 -0.02 -4.37
C TYR A 59 4.11 0.24 -4.30
N ILE A 60 4.60 0.87 -3.22
CA ILE A 60 6.04 1.09 -3.02
C ILE A 60 6.78 -0.26 -2.94
N ALA A 61 6.25 -1.23 -2.19
CA ALA A 61 6.84 -2.55 -2.05
C ALA A 61 6.98 -3.26 -3.41
N ASN A 62 5.96 -3.17 -4.26
CA ASN A 62 5.97 -3.74 -5.60
C ASN A 62 6.97 -3.06 -6.54
N ILE A 63 7.22 -1.75 -6.37
CA ILE A 63 8.26 -1.05 -7.13
C ILE A 63 9.65 -1.43 -6.62
N ALA A 64 9.81 -1.59 -5.32
CA ALA A 64 11.10 -1.83 -4.69
C ALA A 64 11.55 -3.30 -4.78
N ASN A 65 10.65 -4.23 -5.09
CA ASN A 65 10.92 -5.67 -5.04
C ASN A 65 10.45 -6.37 -6.30
N ASP A 66 11.42 -6.80 -7.12
CA ASP A 66 11.15 -7.57 -8.33
C ASP A 66 10.77 -9.03 -8.01
N ASN A 67 10.98 -9.53 -6.79
CA ASN A 67 10.73 -10.95 -6.50
C ASN A 67 9.42 -11.23 -5.76
N VAL A 68 8.70 -10.19 -5.33
CA VAL A 68 7.47 -10.36 -4.53
C VAL A 68 6.43 -9.32 -4.92
N GLY A 69 5.31 -9.78 -5.49
CA GLY A 69 4.12 -8.95 -5.74
C GLY A 69 3.14 -8.97 -4.57
N VAL A 70 2.75 -7.79 -4.10
CA VAL A 70 1.72 -7.53 -3.09
C VAL A 70 0.43 -7.10 -3.79
N ILE A 71 -0.65 -7.83 -3.51
CA ILE A 71 -2.01 -7.46 -3.91
C ILE A 71 -2.71 -6.87 -2.70
N THR A 72 -3.04 -5.59 -2.79
CA THR A 72 -3.74 -4.82 -1.75
C THR A 72 -5.25 -4.98 -1.92
N THR A 73 -6.05 -4.67 -0.88
CA THR A 73 -7.52 -4.71 -0.95
C THR A 73 -8.05 -3.95 -2.15
N PHE A 74 -7.53 -2.73 -2.38
CA PHE A 74 -7.90 -1.91 -3.53
C PHE A 74 -7.64 -2.60 -4.87
N ARG A 75 -6.47 -3.23 -5.05
CA ARG A 75 -6.16 -4.02 -6.25
C ARG A 75 -7.05 -5.25 -6.37
N SER A 76 -7.36 -5.91 -5.25
CA SER A 76 -8.27 -7.05 -5.24
C SER A 76 -9.67 -6.63 -5.69
N ASN A 77 -10.19 -5.51 -5.20
CA ASN A 77 -11.50 -5.00 -5.59
C ASN A 77 -11.55 -4.65 -7.08
N LEU A 78 -10.50 -4.00 -7.60
CA LEU A 78 -10.41 -3.73 -9.05
C LEU A 78 -10.45 -5.00 -9.89
N ILE A 79 -9.73 -6.04 -9.46
CA ILE A 79 -9.74 -7.35 -10.14
C ILE A 79 -11.12 -8.01 -10.03
N CYS A 80 -11.75 -7.97 -8.86
CA CYS A 80 -13.10 -8.52 -8.69
C CYS A 80 -14.15 -7.75 -9.51
N ASP A 81 -14.06 -6.42 -9.58
CA ASP A 81 -14.97 -5.60 -10.39
C ASP A 81 -14.82 -5.90 -11.89
N GLU A 82 -13.60 -6.21 -12.34
CA GLU A 82 -13.30 -6.53 -13.75
C GLU A 82 -13.74 -7.96 -14.13
N PHE A 83 -13.63 -8.92 -13.21
CA PHE A 83 -13.80 -10.35 -13.51
C PHE A 83 -14.92 -11.08 -12.76
N GLY A 84 -15.59 -10.41 -11.82
CA GLY A 84 -16.62 -10.97 -10.94
C GLY A 84 -16.07 -11.62 -9.67
N ASP A 85 -16.98 -12.05 -8.80
CA ASP A 85 -16.67 -12.70 -7.52
C ASP A 85 -15.99 -14.07 -7.68
N PHE A 86 -15.28 -14.50 -6.62
CA PHE A 86 -14.69 -15.83 -6.52
C PHE A 86 -15.77 -16.93 -6.45
N ASP A 87 -15.78 -17.85 -7.43
CA ASP A 87 -16.42 -19.17 -7.33
C ASP A 87 -15.37 -20.28 -7.49
N SER A 88 -15.13 -21.07 -6.45
CA SER A 88 -14.13 -22.16 -6.50
C SER A 88 -14.42 -23.23 -7.54
N ARG A 89 -15.60 -23.22 -8.17
CA ARG A 89 -16.04 -24.19 -9.17
C ARG A 89 -15.72 -23.79 -10.61
N LEU A 90 -15.24 -22.57 -10.83
CA LEU A 90 -15.00 -22.03 -12.16
C LEU A 90 -13.52 -21.63 -12.32
N ASP A 91 -12.94 -22.02 -13.46
CA ASP A 91 -11.60 -21.55 -13.84
C ASP A 91 -11.71 -20.09 -14.28
N TYR A 92 -11.16 -19.20 -13.46
CA TYR A 92 -11.27 -17.77 -13.72
C TYR A 92 -9.98 -17.15 -14.30
N PRO A 93 -10.11 -16.31 -15.33
CA PRO A 93 -9.00 -15.50 -15.87
C PRO A 93 -8.29 -14.65 -14.80
N TRP A 94 -9.01 -14.18 -13.78
CA TRP A 94 -8.42 -13.33 -12.73
C TRP A 94 -7.44 -14.07 -11.81
N VAL A 95 -7.60 -15.39 -11.61
CA VAL A 95 -6.61 -16.20 -10.86
C VAL A 95 -5.27 -16.22 -11.60
N THR A 96 -5.32 -16.31 -12.93
CA THR A 96 -4.13 -16.18 -13.78
C THR A 96 -3.56 -14.76 -13.70
N GLN A 97 -4.41 -13.73 -13.60
CA GLN A 97 -3.99 -12.33 -13.50
C GLN A 97 -3.32 -12.02 -12.14
N VAL A 98 -3.85 -12.56 -11.05
CA VAL A 98 -3.24 -12.55 -9.72
C VAL A 98 -1.90 -13.28 -9.76
N GLY A 99 -1.84 -14.48 -10.35
CA GLY A 99 -0.60 -15.22 -10.54
C GLY A 99 0.44 -14.42 -11.33
N LYS A 100 0.03 -13.74 -12.41
CA LYS A 100 0.92 -12.84 -13.17
C LYS A 100 1.41 -11.67 -12.32
N ILE A 101 0.56 -11.02 -11.54
CA ILE A 101 0.99 -9.90 -10.67
C ILE A 101 1.98 -10.39 -9.60
N CYS A 102 1.77 -11.59 -9.07
CA CYS A 102 2.66 -12.14 -8.04
C CYS A 102 3.97 -12.73 -8.59
N VAL A 103 3.99 -13.23 -9.84
CA VAL A 103 5.13 -13.95 -10.44
C VAL A 103 5.89 -13.13 -11.48
N MET A 104 5.22 -12.31 -12.30
CA MET A 104 5.86 -11.58 -13.42
C MET A 104 6.62 -10.32 -13.00
N TRP A 105 6.56 -9.89 -11.75
CA TRP A 105 7.41 -8.76 -11.33
C TRP A 105 8.88 -9.18 -11.19
N GLN A 106 9.21 -10.46 -11.41
CA GLN A 106 10.58 -10.93 -11.65
C GLN A 106 11.03 -10.47 -13.05
N MET A 107 11.65 -9.28 -13.16
CA MET A 107 12.44 -8.91 -14.33
C MET A 107 13.86 -8.55 -13.94
#